data_AF-A0A963HVZ3-F1
#
_entry.id   AF-A0A963HVZ3-F1
#
_cell.length_a   1.000
_cell.length_b   1.000
_cell.length_c   1.000
_cell.angle_alpha   90.00
_cell.angle_beta   90.00
_cell.angle_gamma   90.00
#
_symmetry.space_group_name_H-M   'P 1'
#
loop_
_entity.id
_entity.type
_entity.pdbx_description
1 polymer ?
#
loop_
_entity_poly.entity_id
_entity_poly.type
_entity_poly.pdbx_seq_one_letter_code
_entity_poly.pdbx_strand_id
1 'polypeptide(L)'
;MKTLKLRSWQWIVLALVVAWATDWFIQRPDSQARALNAAIAAEGSAELKAYPYPFRVLRVEDGKAVMGTPRSRDVSVTRIIRILYPDINVLDTNDAAFIAAQKELAGLQFEARDIVMKQPGVKTVVWEIDRHWLGARGVDVPANP
;
A
#
# COMPACT_ATOMS: atom_id res chain seq x y z
N MET A 1 -1.21 -18.54 -47.54
CA MET A 1 -0.73 -18.33 -46.15
C MET A 1 0.70 -18.84 -46.04
N LYS A 2 1.70 -17.96 -45.94
CA LYS A 2 3.10 -18.37 -45.72
C LYS A 2 3.24 -18.88 -44.29
N THR A 3 3.48 -20.17 -44.12
CA THR A 3 3.80 -20.75 -42.82
C THR A 3 5.21 -20.28 -42.45
N LEU A 4 5.36 -19.57 -41.33
CA LEU A 4 6.67 -19.23 -40.80
C LEU A 4 7.40 -20.54 -40.44
N LYS A 5 8.33 -20.95 -41.28
CA LYS A 5 9.23 -22.09 -41.02
C LYS A 5 10.27 -21.66 -39.99
N LEU A 6 9.90 -21.69 -38.72
CA LEU A 6 10.81 -21.50 -37.60
C LEU A 6 11.65 -22.76 -37.41
N ARG A 7 12.97 -22.60 -37.29
CA ARG A 7 13.92 -23.67 -36.99
C ARG A 7 13.65 -24.21 -35.58
N SER A 8 13.90 -25.49 -35.33
CA SER A 8 13.56 -26.18 -34.07
C SER A 8 14.08 -25.47 -32.81
N TRP A 9 15.25 -24.84 -32.88
CA TRP A 9 15.80 -24.04 -31.79
C TRP A 9 15.03 -22.74 -31.51
N GLN A 10 14.45 -22.11 -32.54
CA GLN A 10 13.62 -20.91 -32.37
C GLN A 10 12.33 -21.22 -31.61
N TRP A 11 11.80 -22.45 -31.74
CA TRP A 11 10.65 -22.89 -30.94
C TRP A 11 11.00 -23.04 -29.45
N ILE A 12 12.21 -23.51 -29.13
CA ILE A 12 12.69 -23.61 -27.75
C ILE A 12 12.85 -22.20 -27.15
N VAL A 13 13.43 -21.27 -27.90
CA VAL A 13 13.58 -19.87 -27.48
C VAL A 13 12.21 -19.20 -27.31
N LEU A 14 11.28 -19.43 -28.24
CA LEU A 14 9.92 -18.89 -28.15
C LEU A 14 9.19 -19.43 -26.92
N ALA A 15 9.31 -20.73 -26.64
CA ALA A 15 8.73 -21.35 -25.45
C ALA A 15 9.31 -20.77 -24.15
N LEU A 16 10.62 -20.52 -24.09
CA LEU A 16 11.28 -19.87 -22.96
C LEU A 16 10.82 -18.42 -22.78
N VAL A 17 10.69 -17.64 -23.87
CA VAL A 17 10.19 -16.27 -23.82
C VAL A 17 8.73 -16.22 -23.37
N VAL A 18 7.91 -17.15 -23.83
CA VAL A 18 6.51 -17.27 -23.39
C VAL A 18 6.43 -17.67 -21.92
N ALA A 19 7.22 -18.66 -21.49
CA ALA A 19 7.26 -19.09 -20.09
C ALA A 19 7.69 -17.94 -19.17
N TRP A 20 8.75 -17.22 -19.55
CA TRP A 20 9.23 -16.05 -18.82
C TRP A 20 8.22 -14.90 -18.81
N ALA A 21 7.57 -14.60 -19.94
CA ALA A 21 6.54 -13.57 -20.02
C ALA A 21 5.29 -13.94 -19.19
N THR A 22 4.95 -15.24 -19.13
CA THR A 22 3.82 -15.76 -18.34
C THR A 22 4.13 -15.70 -16.86
N ASP A 23 5.33 -16.13 -16.47
CA ASP A 23 5.82 -16.05 -15.09
C ASP A 23 5.88 -14.58 -14.62
N TRP A 24 6.41 -13.69 -15.47
CA TRP A 24 6.39 -12.24 -15.23
C TRP A 24 4.96 -11.66 -15.16
N PHE A 25 4.03 -12.16 -15.97
CA PHE A 25 2.63 -11.72 -15.95
C PHE A 25 1.90 -12.16 -14.67
N ILE A 26 2.21 -13.37 -14.17
CA ILE A 26 1.68 -13.90 -12.90
C ILE A 26 2.29 -13.16 -11.71
N GLN A 27 3.57 -12.80 -11.78
CA GLN A 27 4.29 -12.04 -10.74
C GLN A 27 4.02 -10.52 -10.80
N ARG A 28 3.13 -10.03 -11.68
CA ARG A 28 2.85 -8.59 -11.77
C ARG A 28 2.36 -8.06 -10.42
N PRO A 29 2.76 -6.82 -10.04
CA PRO A 29 2.29 -6.16 -8.83
C PRO A 29 0.76 -6.20 -8.82
N ASP A 30 0.30 -6.86 -7.78
CA ASP A 30 -1.00 -7.48 -7.62
C ASP A 30 -2.14 -6.67 -8.27
N SER A 31 -2.72 -7.24 -9.33
CA SER A 31 -3.85 -6.63 -10.05
C SER A 31 -5.03 -6.35 -9.12
N GLN A 32 -5.19 -7.15 -8.06
CA GLN A 32 -6.20 -6.96 -7.04
C GLN A 32 -5.87 -5.73 -6.18
N ALA A 33 -4.64 -5.59 -5.69
CA ALA A 33 -4.21 -4.38 -4.97
C ALA A 33 -4.45 -3.09 -5.77
N ARG A 34 -4.22 -3.09 -7.08
CA ARG A 34 -4.51 -1.93 -7.94
C ARG A 34 -6.01 -1.61 -8.02
N ALA A 35 -6.86 -2.63 -8.15
CA ALA A 35 -8.30 -2.44 -8.13
C ALA A 35 -8.78 -1.89 -6.79
N LEU A 36 -8.25 -2.40 -5.68
CA LEU A 36 -8.56 -1.90 -4.33
C LEU A 36 -8.09 -0.46 -4.13
N ASN A 37 -6.90 -0.11 -4.63
CA ASN A 37 -6.40 1.26 -4.59
C ASN A 37 -7.25 2.22 -5.44
N ALA A 38 -7.75 1.75 -6.59
CA ALA A 38 -8.70 2.51 -7.38
C ALA A 38 -10.03 2.72 -6.65
N ALA A 39 -10.51 1.70 -5.90
CA ALA A 39 -11.70 1.82 -5.07
C ALA A 39 -11.52 2.85 -3.95
N ILE A 40 -10.38 2.84 -3.25
CA ILE A 40 -10.02 3.88 -2.25
C ILE A 40 -10.04 5.27 -2.90
N ALA A 41 -9.44 5.42 -4.09
CA ALA A 41 -9.41 6.70 -4.79
C ALA A 41 -10.80 7.15 -5.31
N ALA A 42 -11.71 6.23 -5.60
CA ALA A 42 -13.06 6.55 -6.03
C ALA A 42 -13.94 6.92 -4.81
N GLU A 43 -14.04 6.01 -3.85
CA GLU A 43 -14.98 6.05 -2.72
C GLU A 43 -14.48 6.87 -1.53
N GLY A 44 -13.19 7.18 -1.46
CA GLY A 44 -12.60 7.95 -0.36
C GLY A 44 -13.19 9.35 -0.20
N SER A 45 -13.28 9.79 1.05
CA SER A 45 -13.63 11.14 1.46
C SER A 45 -12.65 12.18 0.91
N ALA A 46 -13.05 13.46 0.97
CA ALA A 46 -12.17 14.55 0.60
C ALA A 46 -10.96 14.62 1.55
N GLU A 47 -11.16 14.33 2.84
CA GLU A 47 -10.08 14.26 3.83
C GLU A 47 -9.09 13.15 3.49
N LEU A 48 -9.56 11.95 3.16
CA LEU A 48 -8.69 10.81 2.82
C LEU A 48 -7.81 11.11 1.59
N LYS A 49 -8.37 11.81 0.61
CA LYS A 49 -7.67 12.17 -0.64
C LYS A 49 -6.68 13.33 -0.45
N ALA A 50 -6.99 14.26 0.45
CA ALA A 50 -6.13 15.41 0.75
C ALA A 50 -5.01 15.07 1.76
N TYR A 51 -5.12 13.94 2.46
CA TYR A 51 -4.19 13.58 3.52
C TYR A 51 -2.76 13.36 3.00
N PRO A 52 -1.69 13.83 3.69
CA PRO A 52 -0.33 13.74 3.16
C PRO A 52 0.23 12.30 3.11
N TYR A 53 -0.38 11.36 3.84
CA TYR A 53 -0.10 9.94 3.75
C TYR A 53 -1.12 9.24 2.85
N PRO A 54 -0.73 8.69 1.69
CA PRO A 54 -1.65 7.99 0.81
C PRO A 54 -1.92 6.57 1.33
N PHE A 55 -3.08 6.36 1.95
CA PHE A 55 -3.51 5.02 2.36
C PHE A 55 -3.72 4.13 1.13
N ARG A 56 -2.98 3.03 1.07
CA ARG A 56 -2.97 2.12 -0.08
C ARG A 56 -2.78 0.67 0.34
N VAL A 57 -3.35 -0.23 -0.44
CA VAL A 57 -3.06 -1.65 -0.45
C VAL A 57 -1.71 -1.88 -1.13
N LEU A 58 -0.80 -2.52 -0.41
CA LEU A 58 0.53 -2.90 -0.88
C LEU A 58 0.48 -4.19 -1.70
N ARG A 59 -0.31 -5.17 -1.22
CA ARG A 59 -0.51 -6.48 -1.85
C ARG A 59 -1.74 -7.17 -1.28
N VAL A 60 -2.28 -8.15 -1.99
CA VAL A 60 -3.33 -9.06 -1.56
C VAL A 60 -2.82 -10.49 -1.65
N GLU A 61 -3.00 -11.26 -0.57
CA GLU A 61 -2.57 -12.66 -0.45
C GLU A 61 -3.78 -13.49 0.00
N ASP A 62 -4.29 -14.40 -0.83
CA ASP A 62 -5.40 -15.31 -0.46
C ASP A 62 -6.67 -14.63 0.10
N GLY A 63 -6.95 -13.41 -0.34
CA GLY A 63 -8.05 -12.57 0.14
C GLY A 63 -7.72 -11.74 1.40
N LYS A 64 -6.48 -11.74 1.85
CA LYS A 64 -5.95 -10.81 2.86
C LYS A 64 -5.36 -9.60 2.16
N ALA A 65 -6.00 -8.45 2.29
CA ALA A 65 -5.46 -7.19 1.78
C ALA A 65 -4.47 -6.61 2.79
N VAL A 66 -3.21 -6.48 2.39
CA VAL A 66 -2.14 -5.87 3.18
C VAL A 66 -2.09 -4.38 2.87
N MET A 67 -2.48 -3.55 3.83
CA MET A 67 -2.49 -2.09 3.72
C MET A 67 -1.28 -1.47 4.39
N GLY A 68 -0.74 -0.42 3.77
CA GLY A 68 0.36 0.35 4.34
C GLY A 68 -0.10 1.23 5.51
N THR A 69 0.66 1.24 6.60
CA THR A 69 0.51 2.20 7.70
C THR A 69 1.83 2.95 7.92
N PRO A 70 1.79 4.27 8.22
CA PRO A 70 3.00 5.00 8.61
C PRO A 70 3.39 4.73 10.07
N ARG A 71 2.46 4.24 10.90
CA ARG A 71 2.70 3.90 12.31
C ARG A 71 2.88 2.39 12.50
N SER A 72 3.81 2.02 13.38
CA SER A 72 3.97 0.65 13.89
C SER A 72 4.45 0.71 15.35
N ARG A 73 4.81 -0.44 15.93
CA ARG A 73 5.52 -0.44 17.22
C ARG A 73 6.91 0.21 17.11
N ASP A 74 7.56 0.08 15.95
CA ASP A 74 8.89 0.63 15.69
C ASP A 74 8.84 2.13 15.35
N VAL A 75 7.69 2.61 14.85
CA VAL A 75 7.49 4.02 14.46
C VAL A 75 6.29 4.60 15.19
N SER A 76 6.56 5.39 16.22
CA SER A 76 5.52 5.98 17.08
C SER A 76 4.66 7.00 16.35
N VAL A 77 3.41 7.15 16.80
CA VAL A 77 2.48 8.15 16.25
C VAL A 77 3.04 9.57 16.41
N THR A 78 3.70 9.86 17.54
CA THR A 78 4.39 11.14 17.79
C THR A 78 5.39 11.48 16.69
N ARG A 79 6.20 10.50 16.26
CA ARG A 79 7.18 10.70 15.18
C ARG A 79 6.50 10.98 13.85
N ILE A 80 5.39 10.30 13.56
CA ILE A 80 4.61 10.51 12.34
C ILE A 80 3.92 11.87 12.34
N ILE A 81 3.23 12.24 13.42
CA ILE A 81 2.56 13.53 13.52
C ILE A 81 3.57 14.68 13.40
N ARG A 82 4.78 14.55 13.97
CA ARG A 82 5.84 15.56 13.78
C ARG A 82 6.29 15.71 12.32
N ILE A 83 6.26 14.63 11.54
CA ILE A 83 6.64 14.65 10.11
C ILE A 83 5.51 15.24 9.27
N LEU A 84 4.26 14.92 9.61
CA LEU A 84 3.07 15.40 8.88
C LEU A 84 2.72 16.85 9.21
N TYR A 85 2.92 17.25 10.47
CA TYR A 85 2.55 18.54 11.03
C TYR A 85 3.70 19.07 11.90
N PRO A 86 4.70 19.75 11.30
CA PRO A 86 5.89 20.18 12.02
C PRO A 86 5.60 21.23 13.11
N ASP A 87 4.49 21.96 13.00
CA ASP A 87 4.12 23.05 13.90
C ASP A 87 3.34 22.57 15.15
N ILE A 88 2.96 21.29 15.23
CA ILE A 88 2.23 20.75 16.39
C ILE A 88 3.21 20.42 17.53
N ASN A 89 2.84 20.81 18.75
CA ASN A 89 3.58 20.41 19.95
C ASN A 89 3.31 18.95 20.32
N VAL A 90 4.05 18.04 19.67
CA VAL A 90 3.93 16.58 19.90
C VAL A 90 4.49 16.11 21.25
N LEU A 91 5.14 16.99 22.03
CA LEU A 91 5.67 16.67 23.36
C LEU A 91 4.61 16.82 24.46
N ASP A 92 3.56 17.58 24.20
CA ASP A 92 2.42 17.72 25.10
C ASP A 92 1.30 16.76 24.66
N THR A 93 1.08 15.72 25.47
CA THR A 93 0.03 14.73 25.19
C THR A 93 -1.39 15.28 25.32
N ASN A 94 -1.56 16.44 25.95
CA ASN A 94 -2.85 17.12 26.13
C ASN A 94 -3.08 18.23 25.08
N ASP A 95 -2.11 18.48 24.20
CA ASP A 95 -2.25 19.46 23.13
C ASP A 95 -3.44 19.08 22.23
N ALA A 96 -4.36 20.04 22.06
CA ALA A 96 -5.59 19.80 21.33
C ALA A 96 -5.33 19.47 19.84
N ALA A 97 -4.31 20.08 19.24
CA ALA A 97 -3.93 19.80 17.85
C ALA A 97 -3.28 18.42 17.71
N PHE A 98 -2.46 18.00 18.68
CA PHE A 98 -1.89 16.64 18.70
C PHE A 98 -2.97 15.57 18.87
N ILE A 99 -3.97 15.80 19.73
CA ILE A 99 -5.11 14.89 19.89
C ILE A 99 -5.96 14.86 18.60
N ALA A 100 -6.20 16.01 17.98
CA ALA A 100 -6.95 16.10 16.73
C ALA A 100 -6.25 15.33 15.59
N ALA A 101 -4.95 15.54 15.41
CA ALA A 101 -4.17 14.87 14.36
C ALA A 101 -4.12 13.34 14.55
N GLN A 102 -4.07 12.85 15.80
CA GLN A 102 -4.17 11.41 16.08
C GLN A 102 -5.55 10.85 15.74
N LYS A 103 -6.62 11.56 16.09
CA LYS A 103 -8.00 11.16 15.76
C LYS A 103 -8.24 11.16 14.26
N GLU A 104 -7.75 12.16 13.55
CA GLU A 104 -7.81 12.26 12.10
C GLU A 104 -7.11 11.06 11.45
N LEU A 105 -5.85 10.79 11.82
CA LEU A 105 -5.10 9.64 11.31
C LEU A 105 -5.85 8.32 11.54
N ALA A 106 -6.42 8.13 12.74
CA ALA A 106 -7.19 6.93 13.06
C ALA A 106 -8.48 6.85 12.22
N GLY A 107 -9.22 7.94 12.09
CA GLY A 107 -10.44 8.01 11.28
C GLY A 107 -10.18 7.63 9.83
N LEU A 108 -9.15 8.20 9.22
CA LEU A 108 -8.75 7.89 7.84
C LEU A 108 -8.26 6.46 7.68
N GLN A 109 -7.54 5.91 8.67
CA GLN A 109 -7.18 4.48 8.69
C GLN A 109 -8.42 3.58 8.69
N PHE A 110 -9.43 3.90 9.50
CA PHE A 110 -10.68 3.15 9.55
C PHE A 110 -11.45 3.27 8.23
N GLU A 111 -11.56 4.46 7.67
CA GLU A 111 -12.25 4.71 6.41
C GLU A 111 -11.63 3.92 5.26
N ALA A 112 -10.31 4.02 5.07
CA ALA A 112 -9.60 3.29 4.02
C ALA A 112 -9.76 1.77 4.19
N ARG A 113 -9.72 1.26 5.43
CA ARG A 113 -9.98 -0.16 5.72
C ARG A 113 -11.39 -0.56 5.33
N ASP A 114 -12.38 0.25 5.67
CA ASP A 114 -13.78 -0.06 5.44
C ASP A 114 -14.10 -0.12 3.95
N ILE A 115 -13.55 0.81 3.16
CA ILE A 115 -13.63 0.78 1.69
C ILE A 115 -13.05 -0.53 1.15
N VAL A 116 -11.85 -0.93 1.60
CA VAL A 116 -11.19 -2.16 1.13
C VAL A 116 -11.97 -3.42 1.56
N MET A 117 -12.49 -3.47 2.78
CA MET A 117 -13.28 -4.60 3.28
C MET A 117 -14.61 -4.80 2.53
N LYS A 118 -15.17 -3.73 1.95
CA LYS A 118 -16.39 -3.80 1.12
C LYS A 118 -16.14 -4.41 -0.26
N GLN A 119 -14.89 -4.47 -0.71
CA GLN A 119 -14.56 -4.94 -2.05
C GLN A 119 -14.65 -6.48 -2.17
N PRO A 120 -15.10 -7.00 -3.31
CA PRO A 120 -15.20 -8.43 -3.53
C PRO A 120 -13.81 -9.10 -3.48
N GLY A 121 -13.75 -10.27 -2.84
CA GLY A 121 -12.51 -11.05 -2.73
C GLY A 121 -11.61 -10.64 -1.56
N VAL A 122 -11.96 -9.60 -0.78
CA VAL A 122 -11.30 -9.27 0.48
C VAL A 122 -12.01 -9.95 1.65
N LYS A 123 -11.28 -10.82 2.36
CA LYS A 123 -11.72 -11.51 3.57
C LYS A 123 -11.26 -10.80 4.84
N THR A 124 -10.09 -10.20 4.80
CA THR A 124 -9.49 -9.51 5.95
C THR A 124 -8.51 -8.44 5.49
N VAL A 125 -8.26 -7.45 6.36
CA VAL A 125 -7.26 -6.42 6.16
C VAL A 125 -6.21 -6.53 7.26
N VAL A 126 -4.94 -6.51 6.84
CA VAL A 126 -3.80 -6.46 7.77
C VAL A 126 -2.93 -5.25 7.45
N TRP A 127 -2.42 -4.63 8.49
CA TRP A 127 -1.56 -3.46 8.38
C TRP A 127 -0.10 -3.84 8.38
N GLU A 128 0.65 -3.29 7.44
CA GLU A 128 2.11 -3.42 7.37
C GLU A 128 2.74 -2.03 7.28
N ILE A 129 3.91 -1.90 7.89
CA ILE A 129 4.66 -0.64 7.90
C ILE A 129 5.07 -0.25 6.47
N ASP A 130 4.65 0.93 5.98
CA ASP A 130 5.04 1.42 4.64
C ASP A 130 6.46 1.99 4.69
N ARG A 131 7.43 1.08 4.65
CA ARG A 131 8.87 1.40 4.68
C ARG A 131 9.29 2.32 3.53
N HIS A 132 8.64 2.19 2.38
CA HIS A 132 8.96 3.02 1.21
C HIS A 132 8.57 4.48 1.45
N TRP A 133 7.35 4.74 1.93
CA TRP A 133 6.89 6.10 2.24
C TRP A 133 7.70 6.73 3.38
N LEU A 134 8.07 5.93 4.38
CA LEU A 134 8.89 6.35 5.52
C LEU A 134 10.33 6.65 5.14
N GLY A 135 10.96 5.77 4.35
CA GLY A 135 12.31 5.97 3.83
C GLY A 135 12.41 7.22 2.96
N ALA A 136 11.39 7.49 2.13
CA ALA A 136 11.31 8.73 1.35
C ALA A 136 11.24 10.02 2.21
N ARG A 137 10.95 9.89 3.52
CA ARG A 137 10.91 10.99 4.50
C ARG A 137 12.05 10.92 5.52
N GLY A 138 13.09 10.12 5.24
CA GLY A 138 14.26 9.98 6.10
C GLY A 138 14.00 9.23 7.41
N VAL A 139 12.90 8.47 7.49
CA VAL A 139 12.63 7.58 8.62
C VAL A 139 13.20 6.20 8.32
N ASP A 140 14.32 5.89 8.95
CA ASP A 140 14.87 4.54 8.92
C ASP A 140 14.01 3.61 9.79
N VAL A 141 13.53 2.52 9.20
CA VAL A 141 12.75 1.49 9.86
C VAL A 141 13.58 0.22 9.82
N PRO A 142 14.05 -0.31 10.97
CA PRO A 142 14.88 -1.52 10.98
C PRO A 142 14.12 -2.67 10.31
N ALA A 143 14.78 -3.37 9.39
CA ALA A 143 14.26 -4.64 8.89
C ALA A 143 14.20 -5.59 10.08
N ASN A 144 12.99 -6.01 10.48
CA ASN A 144 12.89 -7.01 11.53
C ASN A 144 13.41 -8.34 10.93
N PRO A 145 14.31 -9.07 11.62
CA PRO A 145 14.85 -10.33 11.14
C PRO A 145 13.78 -11.42 10.96
#